data_AF-A0A8B7N7U6-F1
#
_entry.id   AF-A0A8B7N7U6-F1
#
_cell.length_a   1.000
_cell.length_b   1.000
_cell.length_c   1.000
_cell.angle_alpha   90.00
_cell.angle_beta   90.00
_cell.angle_gamma   90.00
#
_symmetry.space_group_name_H-M   'P 1'
#
loop_
_entity.id
_entity.type
_entity.pdbx_description
1 polymer ?
#
loop_
_entity_poly.entity_id
_entity_poly.type
_entity_poly.pdbx_seq_one_letter_code
_entity_poly.pdbx_strand_id
1 'polypeptide(L)'
;MFMMLESLHMYSLVGSVVKTDGMFTPAQNLLLGWGVPAFVVLFTMCFEFHNYGGVYHCWLQMDQGINWAQQCPIYALMIIMLTLTEAAGLSDYKQLNDVNSQQMMSAKFSQRTNLLLLPLVYFHWLLGVMSEYQQNLALYSIFSILNSVLGVLVMVFHCSNNEKVRNRMKDIWSKIRGKKTNTKPLTTVSPPPNP
;
A
#
# COMPACT_ATOMS: atom_id res chain seq x y z
N MET A 1 -2.25 6.27 -5.27
CA MET A 1 -1.98 5.42 -6.45
C MET A 1 -1.36 4.08 -6.10
N PHE A 2 -0.27 4.00 -5.34
CA PHE A 2 0.34 2.69 -5.02
C PHE A 2 -0.60 1.70 -4.35
N MET A 3 -1.39 2.14 -3.35
CA MET A 3 -2.41 1.28 -2.75
C MET A 3 -3.47 0.82 -3.76
N MET A 4 -3.72 1.60 -4.82
CA MET A 4 -4.60 1.20 -5.92
C MET A 4 -4.03 0.11 -6.79
N LEU A 5 -2.77 0.27 -7.19
CA LEU A 5 -2.10 -0.73 -7.98
C LEU A 5 -1.96 -2.04 -7.20
N GLU A 6 -1.75 -1.96 -5.88
CA GLU A 6 -1.76 -3.13 -5.02
C GLU A 6 -3.14 -3.79 -4.94
N SER A 7 -4.19 -3.03 -4.63
CA SER A 7 -5.56 -3.57 -4.61
C SER A 7 -5.97 -4.19 -5.94
N LEU A 8 -5.58 -3.58 -7.06
CA LEU A 8 -5.82 -4.12 -8.40
C LEU A 8 -5.02 -5.39 -8.67
N HIS A 9 -3.74 -5.43 -8.27
CA HIS A 9 -2.91 -6.63 -8.38
C HIS A 9 -3.54 -7.78 -7.59
N MET A 10 -3.93 -7.54 -6.34
CA MET A 10 -4.58 -8.57 -5.50
C MET A 10 -5.93 -8.98 -6.08
N TYR A 11 -6.74 -8.05 -6.56
CA TYR A 11 -7.99 -8.34 -7.26
C TYR A 11 -7.75 -9.22 -8.50
N SER A 12 -6.69 -8.96 -9.28
CA SER A 12 -6.37 -9.79 -10.46
C SER A 12 -5.95 -11.21 -10.10
N LEU A 13 -5.24 -11.39 -8.99
CA LEU A 13 -4.84 -12.70 -8.47
C LEU A 13 -6.03 -13.48 -7.90
N VAL A 14 -6.89 -12.83 -7.11
CA VAL A 14 -8.08 -13.47 -6.52
C VAL A 14 -9.13 -13.75 -7.59
N GLY A 15 -9.33 -12.78 -8.48
CA GLY A 15 -10.12 -12.83 -9.70
C GLY A 15 -9.85 -14.04 -10.58
N SER A 16 -8.61 -14.55 -10.55
CA SER A 16 -8.13 -15.53 -11.52
C SER A 16 -8.43 -15.07 -12.96
N VAL A 17 -8.46 -13.76 -13.21
CA VAL A 17 -8.80 -13.17 -14.52
C VAL A 17 -7.53 -12.94 -15.36
N VAL A 18 -6.35 -12.95 -14.73
CA VAL A 18 -5.06 -12.67 -15.38
C VAL A 18 -3.99 -13.66 -14.90
N LYS A 19 -2.99 -13.93 -15.74
CA LYS A 19 -1.81 -14.76 -15.41
C LYS A 19 -1.08 -14.28 -14.14
N THR A 20 -0.33 -15.17 -13.54
CA THR A 20 0.32 -15.09 -12.22
C THR A 20 1.29 -13.90 -12.04
N ASP A 21 1.66 -13.19 -13.12
CA ASP A 21 2.48 -11.96 -13.09
C ASP A 21 1.67 -10.65 -12.88
N GLY A 22 0.34 -10.74 -12.72
CA GLY A 22 -0.55 -9.59 -12.55
C GLY A 22 -0.90 -8.88 -13.86
N MET A 23 -1.78 -7.86 -13.78
CA MET A 23 -2.27 -7.13 -14.96
C MET A 23 -1.21 -6.25 -15.64
N PHE A 24 -0.28 -5.70 -14.86
CA PHE A 24 0.71 -4.74 -15.32
C PHE A 24 2.11 -5.16 -14.92
N THR A 25 3.08 -4.88 -15.79
CA THR A 25 4.50 -5.08 -15.49
C THR A 25 4.98 -4.16 -14.36
N PRO A 26 6.05 -4.51 -13.63
CA PRO A 26 6.59 -3.66 -12.56
C PRO A 26 6.94 -2.23 -13.02
N ALA A 27 7.44 -2.08 -14.25
CA ALA A 27 7.75 -0.78 -14.85
C ALA A 27 6.48 0.06 -15.08
N GLN A 28 5.40 -0.56 -15.59
CA GLN A 28 4.11 0.11 -15.75
C GLN A 28 3.50 0.52 -14.41
N ASN A 29 3.57 -0.35 -13.40
CA ASN A 29 3.10 -0.01 -12.05
C ASN A 29 3.87 1.18 -11.46
N LEU A 30 5.19 1.23 -11.64
CA LEU A 30 5.99 2.36 -11.18
C LEU A 30 5.62 3.66 -11.93
N LEU A 31 5.48 3.58 -13.25
CA LEU A 31 5.13 4.72 -14.10
C LEU A 31 3.73 5.25 -13.78
N LEU A 32 2.73 4.38 -13.59
CA LEU A 32 1.38 4.80 -13.20
C LEU A 32 1.34 5.31 -11.75
N GLY A 33 2.09 4.67 -10.86
CA GLY A 33 2.15 5.02 -9.45
C GLY A 33 2.67 6.44 -9.20
N TRP A 34 3.71 6.85 -9.92
CA TRP A 34 4.31 8.20 -9.82
C TRP A 34 3.82 9.17 -10.87
N GLY A 35 3.62 8.70 -12.10
CA GLY A 35 3.29 9.54 -13.25
C GLY A 35 1.92 10.17 -13.14
N VAL A 36 0.89 9.43 -12.69
CA VAL A 36 -0.45 10.00 -12.52
C VAL A 36 -0.49 11.12 -11.47
N PRO A 37 0.01 10.95 -10.23
CA PRO A 37 0.00 12.05 -9.26
C PRO A 37 0.89 13.21 -9.71
N ALA A 38 2.04 12.94 -10.33
CA ALA A 38 2.87 14.00 -10.91
C ALA A 38 2.12 14.79 -11.99
N PHE A 39 1.41 14.09 -12.89
CA PHE A 39 0.61 14.73 -13.94
C PHE A 39 -0.49 15.61 -13.35
N VAL A 40 -1.24 15.12 -12.36
CA VAL A 40 -2.31 15.90 -11.71
C VAL A 40 -1.74 17.20 -11.12
N VAL A 41 -0.63 17.10 -10.36
CA VAL A 41 0.01 18.26 -9.71
C VAL A 41 0.62 19.22 -10.73
N LEU A 42 1.30 18.71 -11.75
CA LEU A 42 1.90 19.56 -12.80
C LEU A 42 0.82 20.27 -13.62
N PHE A 43 -0.28 19.57 -13.93
CA PHE A 43 -1.40 20.15 -14.64
C PHE A 43 -2.01 21.31 -13.83
N THR A 44 -2.36 21.09 -12.56
CA THR A 44 -2.91 22.15 -11.71
C THR A 44 -1.92 23.30 -11.53
N MET A 45 -0.64 23.01 -11.35
CA MET A 45 0.40 24.04 -11.24
C MET A 45 0.56 24.88 -12.52
N CYS A 46 0.49 24.26 -13.71
CA CYS A 46 0.63 24.97 -14.99
C CYS A 46 -0.52 25.94 -15.27
N PHE A 47 -1.75 25.57 -14.92
CA PHE A 47 -2.94 26.39 -15.22
C PHE A 47 -3.31 27.36 -14.10
N GLU A 48 -3.04 27.01 -12.83
CA GLU A 48 -3.52 27.74 -11.66
C GLU A 48 -2.37 28.05 -10.68
N PHE A 49 -1.19 28.41 -11.20
CA PHE A 49 0.00 28.70 -10.38
C PHE A 49 -0.24 29.78 -9.32
N HIS A 50 -1.06 30.79 -9.63
CA HIS A 50 -1.34 31.89 -8.71
C HIS A 50 -2.08 31.45 -7.43
N ASN A 51 -2.78 30.32 -7.51
CA ASN A 51 -3.53 29.74 -6.38
C ASN A 51 -2.67 28.77 -5.54
N TYR A 52 -1.43 28.50 -5.95
CA TYR A 52 -0.44 27.80 -5.15
C TYR A 52 0.28 28.80 -4.24
N GLY A 53 0.17 28.58 -2.93
CA GLY A 53 0.66 29.50 -1.90
C GLY A 53 -0.28 30.70 -1.65
N GLY A 54 -0.20 31.26 -0.45
CA GLY A 54 -1.00 32.40 -0.02
C GLY A 54 -0.46 32.98 1.28
N VAL A 55 -1.01 34.12 1.71
CA VAL A 55 -0.58 34.80 2.94
C VAL A 55 -0.74 33.90 4.16
N TYR A 56 -1.78 33.06 4.15
CA TYR A 56 -2.10 32.15 5.24
C TYR A 56 -1.73 30.69 4.92
N HIS A 57 -1.83 30.23 3.67
CA HIS A 57 -1.58 28.83 3.30
C HIS A 57 -0.27 28.64 2.54
N CYS A 58 0.61 27.77 3.02
CA CYS A 58 1.93 27.54 2.41
C CYS A 58 1.90 26.69 1.14
N TRP A 59 0.85 25.89 0.92
CA TRP A 59 0.80 24.93 -0.18
C TRP A 59 -0.32 25.22 -1.18
N LEU A 60 -1.58 25.08 -0.74
CA LEU A 60 -2.74 25.23 -1.61
C LEU A 60 -3.79 26.10 -0.92
N GLN A 61 -4.30 27.12 -1.61
CA GLN A 61 -5.41 27.90 -1.08
C GLN A 61 -6.69 27.06 -1.07
N MET A 62 -7.35 26.98 0.09
CA MET A 62 -8.51 26.12 0.28
C MET A 62 -9.82 26.73 -0.23
N ASP A 63 -9.84 28.05 -0.43
CA ASP A 63 -11.03 28.81 -0.82
C ASP A 63 -11.26 28.89 -2.34
N GLN A 64 -10.34 28.34 -3.13
CA GLN A 64 -10.36 28.41 -4.59
C GLN A 64 -10.81 27.09 -5.23
N GLY A 65 -11.37 27.16 -6.44
CA GLY A 65 -11.84 25.98 -7.20
C GLY A 65 -10.74 24.93 -7.46
N ILE A 66 -9.47 25.32 -7.40
CA ILE A 66 -8.31 24.42 -7.51
C ILE A 66 -8.31 23.31 -6.44
N ASN A 67 -8.89 23.58 -5.26
CA ASN A 67 -9.02 22.58 -4.20
C ASN A 67 -9.76 21.35 -4.72
N TRP A 68 -10.91 21.55 -5.37
CA TRP A 68 -11.72 20.48 -5.94
C TRP A 68 -11.00 19.70 -7.04
N ALA A 69 -10.15 20.35 -7.84
CA ALA A 69 -9.35 19.68 -8.86
C ALA A 69 -8.40 18.63 -8.23
N GLN A 70 -7.92 18.86 -7.01
CA GLN A 70 -7.08 17.91 -6.28
C GLN A 70 -7.87 16.91 -5.42
N GLN A 71 -9.03 17.30 -4.87
CA GLN A 71 -9.86 16.39 -4.06
C GLN A 71 -10.64 15.37 -4.86
N CYS A 72 -11.18 15.76 -6.01
CA CYS A 72 -11.98 14.88 -6.85
C CYS A 72 -11.22 13.58 -7.22
N PRO A 73 -9.95 13.63 -7.67
CA PRO A 73 -9.15 12.42 -7.88
C PRO A 73 -9.01 11.56 -6.62
N ILE A 74 -8.86 12.15 -5.44
CA ILE A 74 -8.68 11.42 -4.17
C ILE A 74 -9.96 10.68 -3.80
N TYR A 75 -11.12 11.34 -3.87
CA TYR A 75 -12.41 10.70 -3.62
C TYR A 75 -12.73 9.60 -4.64
N ALA A 76 -12.46 9.85 -5.92
CA ALA A 76 -12.64 8.84 -6.97
C ALA A 76 -11.78 7.60 -6.69
N LEU A 77 -10.51 7.78 -6.33
CA LEU A 77 -9.61 6.69 -5.97
C LEU A 77 -10.11 5.92 -4.75
N MET A 78 -10.60 6.62 -3.72
CA MET A 78 -11.15 5.97 -2.54
C MET A 78 -12.33 5.04 -2.89
N ILE A 79 -13.27 5.52 -3.73
CA ILE A 79 -14.42 4.71 -4.15
C ILE A 79 -13.96 3.51 -4.98
N ILE A 80 -13.03 3.70 -5.91
CA ILE A 80 -12.46 2.60 -6.71
C ILE A 80 -11.75 1.59 -5.80
N MET A 81 -11.07 2.05 -4.74
CA MET A 81 -10.41 1.19 -3.76
C MET A 81 -11.36 0.37 -2.94
N LEU A 82 -12.42 1.00 -2.40
CA LEU A 82 -13.44 0.30 -1.65
C LEU A 82 -14.11 -0.77 -2.52
N THR A 83 -14.54 -0.39 -3.73
CA THR A 83 -15.22 -1.30 -4.66
C THR A 83 -14.34 -2.47 -5.09
N LEU A 84 -13.06 -2.25 -5.43
CA LEU A 84 -12.13 -3.34 -5.77
C LEU A 84 -11.87 -4.27 -4.58
N THR A 85 -11.73 -3.71 -3.37
CA THR A 85 -11.45 -4.50 -2.16
C THR A 85 -12.66 -5.34 -1.75
N GLU A 86 -13.87 -4.81 -1.87
CA GLU A 86 -15.12 -5.55 -1.62
C GLU A 86 -15.38 -6.60 -2.70
N ALA A 87 -15.18 -6.25 -3.98
CA ALA A 87 -15.34 -7.16 -5.10
C ALA A 87 -14.38 -8.37 -4.99
N ALA A 88 -13.12 -8.15 -4.59
CA ALA A 88 -12.18 -9.24 -4.30
C ALA A 88 -12.61 -10.11 -3.10
N GLY A 89 -13.42 -9.57 -2.17
CA GLY A 89 -13.74 -10.23 -0.90
C GLY A 89 -14.98 -11.10 -0.98
N LEU A 90 -15.95 -10.66 -1.78
CA LEU A 90 -17.21 -11.37 -2.03
C LEU A 90 -17.10 -12.41 -3.13
N SER A 91 -16.02 -12.38 -3.88
CA SER A 91 -15.87 -13.21 -5.05
C SER A 91 -15.44 -14.64 -4.72
N ASP A 92 -16.25 -15.60 -5.14
CA ASP A 92 -15.97 -17.03 -5.08
C ASP A 92 -15.41 -17.52 -6.43
N TYR A 93 -14.24 -16.99 -6.81
CA TYR A 93 -13.65 -17.27 -8.12
C TYR A 93 -13.06 -18.68 -8.20
N LYS A 94 -13.31 -19.35 -9.34
CA LYS A 94 -12.74 -20.67 -9.64
C LYS A 94 -11.23 -20.51 -9.89
N GLN A 95 -10.42 -21.18 -9.09
CA GLN A 95 -8.96 -21.05 -9.14
C GLN A 95 -8.42 -21.49 -10.51
N LEU A 96 -7.60 -20.64 -11.13
CA LEU A 96 -6.75 -21.03 -12.25
C LEU A 96 -5.72 -22.06 -11.77
N ASN A 97 -5.44 -23.08 -12.59
CA ASN A 97 -4.49 -24.15 -12.25
C ASN A 97 -3.03 -23.68 -12.02
N ASP A 98 -2.72 -22.42 -12.34
CA ASP A 98 -1.37 -21.85 -12.38
C ASP A 98 -1.08 -20.88 -11.20
N VAL A 99 -2.03 -20.70 -10.27
CA VAL A 99 -1.85 -19.82 -9.10
C VAL A 99 -1.38 -20.63 -7.90
N ASN A 100 -0.21 -20.29 -7.37
CA ASN A 100 0.33 -20.92 -6.16
C ASN A 100 -0.57 -20.58 -4.95
N SER A 101 -0.96 -21.60 -4.16
CA SER A 101 -1.78 -21.44 -2.95
C SER A 101 -1.20 -20.42 -1.96
N GLN A 102 0.13 -20.29 -1.91
CA GLN A 102 0.85 -19.33 -1.08
C GLN A 102 0.65 -17.88 -1.55
N GLN A 103 0.66 -17.62 -2.87
CA GLN A 103 0.42 -16.29 -3.44
C GLN A 103 -1.02 -15.84 -3.18
N MET A 104 -1.98 -16.75 -3.34
CA MET A 104 -3.38 -16.47 -3.07
C MET A 104 -3.65 -16.18 -1.58
N MET A 105 -3.01 -16.92 -0.66
CA MET A 105 -3.08 -16.62 0.78
C MET A 105 -2.50 -15.23 1.10
N SER A 106 -1.37 -14.87 0.50
CA SER A 106 -0.77 -13.54 0.66
C SER A 106 -1.65 -12.44 0.07
N ALA A 107 -2.31 -12.69 -1.06
CA ALA A 107 -3.25 -11.76 -1.67
C ALA A 107 -4.48 -11.51 -0.79
N LYS A 108 -5.10 -12.58 -0.27
CA LYS A 108 -6.21 -12.48 0.70
C LYS A 108 -5.82 -11.73 1.98
N PHE A 109 -4.59 -11.92 2.46
CA PHE A 109 -4.09 -11.19 3.61
C PHE A 109 -3.85 -9.71 3.29
N SER A 110 -3.19 -9.38 2.19
CA SER A 110 -2.99 -7.98 1.74
C SER A 110 -4.33 -7.27 1.55
N GLN A 111 -5.32 -7.96 0.99
CA GLN A 111 -6.66 -7.40 0.82
C GLN A 111 -7.31 -7.02 2.15
N ARG A 112 -7.24 -7.90 3.17
CA ARG A 112 -7.76 -7.59 4.53
C ARG A 112 -7.00 -6.42 5.16
N THR A 113 -5.69 -6.38 4.96
CA THR A 113 -4.84 -5.25 5.37
C THR A 113 -5.31 -3.95 4.71
N ASN A 114 -5.53 -3.95 3.39
CA ASN A 114 -5.99 -2.78 2.66
C ASN A 114 -7.36 -2.32 3.15
N LEU A 115 -8.27 -3.24 3.48
CA LEU A 115 -9.58 -2.90 4.06
C LEU A 115 -9.47 -2.17 5.41
N LEU A 116 -8.45 -2.49 6.22
CA LEU A 116 -8.19 -1.81 7.49
C LEU A 116 -7.44 -0.49 7.29
N LEU A 117 -6.49 -0.43 6.36
CA LEU A 117 -5.65 0.75 6.13
C LEU A 117 -6.40 1.84 5.38
N LEU A 118 -7.27 1.49 4.43
CA LEU A 118 -7.99 2.46 3.60
C LEU A 118 -8.79 3.51 4.39
N PRO A 119 -9.64 3.15 5.38
CA PRO A 119 -10.36 4.14 6.17
C PRO A 119 -9.41 5.00 7.03
N LEU A 120 -8.31 4.44 7.53
CA LEU A 120 -7.30 5.21 8.27
C LEU A 120 -6.56 6.20 7.36
N VAL A 121 -6.25 5.78 6.13
CA VAL A 121 -5.66 6.62 5.08
C VAL A 121 -6.58 7.79 4.75
N TYR A 122 -7.86 7.50 4.57
CA TYR A 122 -8.84 8.55 4.29
C TYR A 122 -9.05 9.49 5.48
N PHE A 123 -9.09 8.96 6.70
CA PHE A 123 -9.28 9.75 7.90
C PHE A 123 -8.12 10.72 8.17
N HIS A 124 -6.86 10.29 8.01
CA HIS A 124 -5.75 11.24 8.14
C HIS A 124 -5.79 12.31 7.06
N TRP A 125 -6.26 11.94 5.87
CA TRP A 125 -6.30 12.86 4.75
C TRP A 125 -7.31 13.97 5.02
N LEU A 126 -8.51 13.63 5.50
CA LEU A 126 -9.52 14.59 5.97
C LEU A 126 -8.98 15.46 7.11
N LEU A 127 -8.27 14.88 8.07
CA LEU A 127 -7.63 15.64 9.14
C LEU A 127 -6.56 16.61 8.61
N GLY A 128 -5.82 16.24 7.58
CA GLY A 128 -4.85 17.12 6.92
C GLY A 128 -5.52 18.31 6.24
N VAL A 129 -6.61 18.07 5.50
CA VAL A 129 -7.43 19.15 4.92
C VAL A 129 -7.98 20.05 6.01
N MET A 130 -8.51 19.48 7.09
CA MET A 130 -9.06 20.24 8.20
C MET A 130 -7.99 21.04 8.95
N SER A 131 -6.78 20.49 9.13
CA SER A 131 -5.67 21.20 9.77
C SER A 131 -5.23 22.41 8.94
N GLU A 132 -5.17 22.27 7.62
CA GLU A 132 -4.83 23.37 6.72
C GLU A 132 -5.94 24.42 6.64
N TYR A 133 -7.21 24.00 6.67
CA TYR A 133 -8.35 24.92 6.65
C TYR A 133 -8.47 25.74 7.94
N GLN A 134 -8.33 25.10 9.11
CA GLN A 134 -8.49 25.75 10.42
C GLN A 134 -7.21 26.42 10.93
N GLN A 135 -6.05 26.09 10.35
CA GLN A 135 -4.73 26.59 10.75
C GLN A 135 -4.42 26.43 12.25
N ASN A 136 -4.90 25.33 12.84
CA ASN A 136 -4.83 25.09 14.27
C ASN A 136 -3.65 24.18 14.63
N LEU A 137 -2.78 24.65 15.54
CA LEU A 137 -1.60 23.90 15.99
C LEU A 137 -1.93 22.51 16.56
N ALA A 138 -3.05 22.36 17.27
CA ALA A 138 -3.46 21.06 17.80
C ALA A 138 -3.82 20.09 16.67
N LEU A 139 -4.50 20.55 15.62
CA LEU A 139 -4.84 19.72 14.46
C LEU A 139 -3.58 19.29 13.69
N TYR A 140 -2.61 20.18 13.48
CA TYR A 140 -1.32 19.81 12.89
C TYR A 140 -0.57 18.78 13.73
N SER A 141 -0.62 18.91 15.07
CA SER A 141 0.01 17.94 15.98
C SER A 141 -0.64 16.55 15.88
N ILE A 142 -1.98 16.50 15.89
CA ILE A 142 -2.75 15.26 15.72
C ILE A 142 -2.47 14.63 14.36
N PHE A 143 -2.48 15.43 13.30
CA PHE A 143 -2.16 14.99 11.94
C PHE A 143 -0.76 14.36 11.86
N SER A 144 0.25 15.01 12.45
CA SER A 144 1.63 14.50 12.46
C SER A 144 1.77 13.17 13.20
N ILE A 145 1.14 13.05 14.38
CA ILE A 145 1.10 11.80 15.15
C ILE A 145 0.41 10.70 14.35
N LEU A 146 -0.76 11.00 13.77
CA LEU A 146 -1.52 10.03 13.00
C LEU A 146 -0.75 9.53 11.77
N ASN A 147 -0.04 10.40 11.05
CA ASN A 147 0.84 10.01 9.94
C ASN A 147 1.96 9.07 10.40
N SER A 148 2.55 9.35 11.56
CA SER A 148 3.59 8.50 12.14
C SER A 148 3.05 7.11 12.48
N VAL A 149 1.88 7.04 13.11
CA VAL A 149 1.20 5.78 13.44
C VAL A 149 0.83 5.01 12.16
N LEU A 150 0.27 5.70 11.17
CA LEU A 150 -0.07 5.12 9.87
C LEU A 150 1.15 4.52 9.17
N GLY A 151 2.28 5.22 9.14
CA GLY A 151 3.52 4.70 8.56
C GLY A 151 3.97 3.40 9.24
N VAL A 152 3.89 3.35 10.57
CA VAL A 152 4.20 2.13 11.34
C VAL A 152 3.21 1.01 11.02
N LEU A 153 1.90 1.30 10.95
CA LEU A 153 0.88 0.30 10.61
C LEU A 153 1.11 -0.29 9.22
N VAL A 154 1.30 0.57 8.20
CA VAL A 154 1.61 0.18 6.83
C VAL A 154 2.84 -0.74 6.83
N MET A 155 3.94 -0.32 7.47
CA MET A 155 5.16 -1.11 7.57
C MET A 155 4.90 -2.48 8.21
N VAL A 156 4.21 -2.53 9.35
CA VAL A 156 3.92 -3.78 10.07
C VAL A 156 3.07 -4.71 9.22
N PHE A 157 2.01 -4.21 8.57
CA PHE A 157 1.13 -5.05 7.78
C PHE A 157 1.80 -5.57 6.50
N HIS A 158 2.50 -4.73 5.74
CA HIS A 158 3.18 -5.19 4.51
C HIS A 158 4.39 -6.08 4.82
N CYS A 159 5.19 -5.77 5.85
CA CYS A 159 6.30 -6.63 6.25
C CYS A 159 5.81 -7.98 6.81
N SER A 160 4.70 -7.99 7.56
CA SER A 160 4.12 -9.24 8.08
C SER A 160 3.51 -10.12 6.99
N ASN A 161 3.06 -9.52 5.89
CA ASN A 161 2.58 -10.24 4.72
C ASN A 161 3.72 -10.94 3.95
N ASN A 162 4.96 -10.43 4.06
CA ASN A 162 6.10 -11.04 3.38
C ASN A 162 6.68 -12.19 4.22
N GLU A 163 6.47 -13.43 3.77
CA GLU A 163 6.95 -14.62 4.46
C GLU A 163 8.47 -14.66 4.60
N LYS A 164 9.22 -14.16 3.61
CA LYS A 164 10.69 -14.08 3.70
C LYS A 164 11.09 -13.17 4.84
N VAL A 165 10.43 -12.01 4.97
CA VAL A 165 10.66 -11.04 6.05
C VAL A 165 10.27 -11.66 7.40
N ARG A 166 9.11 -12.32 7.49
CA ARG A 166 8.65 -12.98 8.71
C ARG A 166 9.61 -14.08 9.18
N ASN A 167 10.13 -14.89 8.26
CA ASN A 167 11.09 -15.94 8.59
C ASN A 167 12.43 -15.33 9.06
N ARG A 168 12.93 -14.29 8.37
CA ARG A 168 14.12 -13.55 8.82
C ARG A 168 13.93 -12.87 10.18
N MET A 169 12.76 -12.28 10.43
CA MET A 169 12.44 -11.69 11.73
C MET A 169 12.39 -12.74 12.83
N LYS A 170 11.80 -13.92 12.57
CA LYS A 170 11.82 -15.05 13.51
C LYS A 170 13.24 -15.53 13.80
N ASP A 171 14.10 -15.60 12.78
CA ASP A 171 15.51 -15.99 12.93
C ASP A 171 16.32 -14.97 13.74
N ILE A 172 16.10 -13.67 13.51
CA ILE A 172 16.74 -12.61 14.29
C ILE A 172 16.22 -12.65 15.73
N TRP A 173 14.91 -12.82 15.92
CA TRP A 173 14.29 -12.83 17.24
C TRP A 173 14.61 -14.10 18.04
N SER A 174 14.89 -15.24 17.39
CA SER A 174 15.38 -16.45 18.04
C SER A 174 16.84 -16.31 18.48
N LYS A 175 17.68 -15.65 17.67
CA LYS A 175 19.06 -15.27 18.02
C LYS A 175 19.11 -14.29 19.20
N ILE A 176 18.27 -13.26 19.19
CA ILE A 176 18.18 -12.25 20.28
C ILE A 176 17.71 -12.90 21.58
N ARG A 177 16.73 -13.81 21.53
CA ARG A 177 16.25 -14.54 22.72
C ARG A 177 17.15 -15.69 23.18
N GLY A 178 18.37 -15.81 22.64
CA GLY A 178 19.36 -16.77 23.11
C GLY A 178 18.99 -18.24 22.89
N LYS A 179 17.97 -18.56 22.09
CA LYS A 179 17.71 -19.94 21.69
C LYS A 179 18.69 -20.28 20.57
N LYS A 180 19.81 -20.91 20.94
CA LYS A 180 20.60 -21.74 20.01
C LYS A 180 19.68 -22.84 19.47
N THR A 181 18.94 -22.58 18.41
CA THR A 181 18.44 -23.66 17.57
C THR A 181 19.65 -24.26 16.88
N ASN A 182 20.03 -25.46 17.32
CA ASN A 182 20.95 -26.33 16.60
C ASN A 182 20.36 -26.63 15.23
N THR A 183 20.60 -25.77 14.25
CA THR A 183 20.47 -26.14 12.85
C THR A 183 21.65 -27.06 12.57
N LYS A 184 21.41 -28.38 12.65
CA LYS A 184 22.37 -29.37 12.14
C LYS A 184 22.72 -28.98 10.70
N PRO A 185 24.02 -28.93 10.32
CA PRO A 185 24.38 -28.80 8.92
C PRO A 185 23.75 -29.94 8.14
N LEU A 186 23.24 -29.67 6.93
CA LEU A 186 22.95 -30.71 5.95
C LEU A 186 24.20 -31.59 5.85
N THR A 187 24.12 -32.82 6.35
CA THR A 187 25.10 -33.86 6.04
C THR A 187 25.00 -34.12 4.54
N THR A 188 25.95 -33.55 3.81
CA THR A 188 26.32 -34.03 2.47
C THR A 188 26.80 -35.47 2.64
N VAL A 189 25.98 -36.41 2.22
CA VAL A 189 26.36 -37.82 2.06
C VAL A 189 27.37 -37.88 0.92
N SER A 190 28.63 -38.21 1.24
CA SER A 190 29.65 -38.64 0.28
C SER A 190 29.75 -40.18 0.27
N PRO A 191 30.27 -40.79 -0.81
CA PRO A 191 29.71 -42.00 -1.44
C PRO A 191 30.28 -43.33 -0.90
N PRO A 192 29.64 -44.49 -1.19
CA PRO A 192 30.25 -45.80 -0.98
C PRO A 192 31.19 -46.21 -2.15
N PRO A 193 32.09 -47.18 -1.91
CA PRO A 193 33.34 -47.36 -2.66
C PRO A 193 33.21 -48.29 -3.88
N ASN A 194 34.05 -48.04 -4.89
CA ASN A 194 34.30 -48.95 -6.01
C ASN A 194 34.97 -50.25 -5.51
N PRO A 195 34.61 -51.41 -6.08
CA PRO A 195 35.56 -52.47 -6.40
C PRO A 195 36.29 -52.19 -7.73
#